data_AF-A0A927SCF8-F1
#
_entry.id   AF-A0A927SCF8-F1
#
_cell.length_a   1.000
_cell.length_b   1.000
_cell.length_c   1.000
_cell.angle_alpha   90.00
_cell.angle_beta   90.00
_cell.angle_gamma   90.00
#
_symmetry.space_group_name_H-M   'P 1'
#
loop_
_entity.id
_entity.type
_entity.pdbx_description
1 polymer ?
#
loop_
_entity_poly.entity_id
_entity_poly.type
_entity_poly.pdbx_seq_one_letter_code
_entity_poly.pdbx_strand_id
1 'polypeptide(L)'
;MGAFSEAISNQVLLFDGSMGALIGQMGIKTACPDELAVTSPEVISGIHKKYLEAGANVILSDTFGATEMALSHKGKKGQSASITKAAVTLAKEAAGENALVAVDIGPTSEFLYPVGQYKMEDFFETFLIQLRAAKEAGADFAMIETQTDVSEARAAALAAKEIGLECAVSFTFQNGKTLTGACPEVCAKIAEAAGAVAVGINCSEGPEQMMKTIGRLINATHLPVIVQPNAGLPKSRPDGSTYYPYTPEEMHKAMKTIVEMGAGAIGGCCGTTPEHIKAISALAGGEPKKRDKDEEKYVSSARAFYPLSEALENQAEVSDPEDMFDLEPEDLLAVIDLDEIDADEISDFVSECAANGKTPLAFKTDDTEKLEKALFTYPGIACVFSGAQAKAVCEKYGSMLIEA
;
A
#
# COMPACT_ATOMS: atom_id res chain seq x y z
N MET A 1 -12.11 -3.83 15.92
CA MET A 1 -12.36 -3.19 14.61
C MET A 1 -12.31 -1.70 14.85
N GLY A 2 -11.43 -0.98 14.17
CA GLY A 2 -11.30 0.47 14.29
C GLY A 2 -12.35 1.21 13.45
N ALA A 3 -12.34 2.54 13.57
CA ALA A 3 -13.34 3.40 12.95
C ALA A 3 -13.35 3.30 11.41
N PHE A 4 -12.17 3.13 10.79
CA PHE A 4 -12.07 2.99 9.34
C PHE A 4 -12.67 1.66 8.87
N SER A 5 -12.25 0.54 9.45
CA SER A 5 -12.80 -0.79 9.10
C SER A 5 -14.31 -0.85 9.27
N GLU A 6 -14.85 -0.24 10.33
CA GLU A 6 -16.29 -0.14 10.56
C GLU A 6 -16.98 0.69 9.47
N ALA A 7 -16.47 1.88 9.17
CA ALA A 7 -17.05 2.76 8.18
C ALA A 7 -17.07 2.13 6.78
N ILE A 8 -15.93 1.59 6.31
CA ILE A 8 -15.79 1.02 4.96
C ILE A 8 -16.56 -0.30 4.77
N SER A 9 -16.85 -1.02 5.86
CA SER A 9 -17.68 -2.23 5.82
C SER A 9 -19.17 -1.93 5.74
N ASN A 10 -19.59 -0.74 6.19
CA ASN A 10 -20.99 -0.35 6.29
C ASN A 10 -21.47 0.52 5.13
N GLN A 11 -20.58 1.31 4.52
CA GLN A 11 -20.92 2.22 3.43
C GLN A 11 -19.75 2.42 2.46
N VAL A 12 -20.08 2.76 1.21
CA VAL A 12 -19.09 3.24 0.25
C VAL A 12 -18.53 4.59 0.72
N LEU A 13 -17.23 4.66 0.98
CA LEU A 13 -16.57 5.90 1.42
C LEU A 13 -16.18 6.80 0.26
N LEU A 14 -16.12 8.11 0.51
CA LEU A 14 -15.65 9.13 -0.41
C LEU A 14 -14.39 9.80 0.15
N PHE A 15 -13.26 9.44 -0.44
CA PHE A 15 -11.98 10.11 -0.24
C PHE A 15 -11.97 11.47 -0.97
N ASP A 16 -11.05 12.32 -0.56
CA ASP A 16 -10.76 13.59 -1.20
C ASP A 16 -10.07 13.43 -2.57
N GLY A 17 -9.63 14.57 -3.12
CA GLY A 17 -8.90 14.66 -4.38
C GLY A 17 -7.46 15.12 -4.16
N SER A 18 -6.81 15.59 -5.21
CA SER A 18 -5.39 15.94 -5.16
C SER A 18 -5.08 17.20 -4.33
N MET A 19 -4.28 17.03 -3.28
CA MET A 19 -3.62 18.12 -2.54
C MET A 19 -2.70 18.93 -3.47
N GLY A 20 -1.80 18.25 -4.18
CA GLY A 20 -0.85 18.85 -5.11
C GLY A 20 -1.50 19.66 -6.25
N ALA A 21 -2.66 19.23 -6.76
CA ALA A 21 -3.37 19.97 -7.80
C ALA A 21 -3.85 21.35 -7.29
N LEU A 22 -4.39 21.43 -6.06
CA LEU A 22 -4.84 22.70 -5.51
C LEU A 22 -3.68 23.61 -5.09
N ILE A 23 -2.59 23.05 -4.56
CA ILE A 23 -1.34 23.80 -4.32
C ILE A 23 -0.85 24.42 -5.64
N GLY A 24 -0.81 23.63 -6.72
CA GLY A 24 -0.40 24.08 -8.05
C GLY A 24 -1.31 25.17 -8.63
N GLN A 25 -2.64 25.05 -8.47
CA GLN A 25 -3.60 26.08 -8.90
C GLN A 25 -3.44 27.41 -8.16
N MET A 26 -2.99 27.38 -6.91
CA MET A 26 -2.65 28.58 -6.14
C MET A 26 -1.32 29.22 -6.57
N GLY A 27 -0.58 28.58 -7.50
CA GLY A 27 0.70 29.08 -8.00
C GLY A 27 1.86 28.90 -7.01
N ILE A 28 1.67 28.11 -5.95
CA ILE A 28 2.70 27.83 -4.95
C ILE A 28 3.73 26.90 -5.58
N LYS A 29 4.99 27.35 -5.58
CA LYS A 29 6.13 26.56 -6.04
C LYS A 29 6.91 26.06 -4.83
N THR A 30 6.86 24.77 -4.59
CA THR A 30 7.62 24.11 -3.53
C THR A 30 8.23 22.82 -4.05
N ALA A 31 9.43 22.48 -3.56
CA ALA A 31 10.06 21.19 -3.78
C ALA A 31 9.64 20.14 -2.74
N CYS A 32 8.94 20.57 -1.69
CA CYS A 32 8.46 19.72 -0.61
C CYS A 32 7.04 20.20 -0.21
N PRO A 33 5.98 19.75 -0.91
CA PRO A 33 4.60 20.07 -0.53
C PRO A 33 4.32 19.79 0.94
N ASP A 34 4.84 18.67 1.46
CA ASP A 34 4.63 18.20 2.83
C ASP A 34 5.00 19.24 3.91
N GLU A 35 5.98 20.13 3.64
CA GLU A 35 6.41 21.14 4.61
C GLU A 35 5.40 22.29 4.76
N LEU A 36 4.46 22.43 3.82
CA LEU A 36 3.44 23.47 3.85
C LEU A 36 2.50 23.32 5.05
N ALA A 37 2.34 22.11 5.59
CA ALA A 37 1.63 21.91 6.85
C ALA A 37 2.26 22.68 8.03
N VAL A 38 3.57 22.97 7.97
CA VAL A 38 4.28 23.75 8.99
C VAL A 38 4.42 25.21 8.56
N THR A 39 4.75 25.44 7.29
CA THR A 39 5.16 26.76 6.78
C THR A 39 4.01 27.60 6.25
N SER A 40 2.89 26.99 5.88
CA SER A 40 1.68 27.64 5.37
C SER A 40 0.41 26.86 5.77
N PRO A 41 0.19 26.64 7.08
CA PRO A 41 -0.88 25.77 7.60
C PRO A 41 -2.29 26.19 7.15
N GLU A 42 -2.51 27.49 6.92
CA GLU A 42 -3.77 28.03 6.41
C GLU A 42 -4.11 27.57 4.98
N VAL A 43 -3.09 27.33 4.15
CA VAL A 43 -3.25 26.81 2.79
C VAL A 43 -3.74 25.37 2.86
N ILE A 44 -3.06 24.53 3.63
CA ILE A 44 -3.38 23.10 3.77
C ILE A 44 -4.75 22.91 4.42
N SER A 45 -5.03 23.63 5.52
CA SER A 45 -6.35 23.64 6.16
C SER A 45 -7.46 24.09 5.20
N GLY A 46 -7.19 25.10 4.38
CA GLY A 46 -8.13 25.59 3.38
C GLY A 46 -8.44 24.55 2.29
N ILE A 47 -7.45 23.74 1.89
CA ILE A 47 -7.63 22.65 0.94
C ILE A 47 -8.49 21.54 1.53
N HIS A 48 -8.19 21.07 2.75
CA HIS A 48 -9.02 20.04 3.41
C HIS A 48 -10.49 20.48 3.52
N LYS A 49 -10.74 21.73 3.94
CA LYS A 49 -12.10 22.29 4.02
C LYS A 49 -12.83 22.26 2.67
N LYS A 50 -12.16 22.58 1.56
CA LYS A 50 -12.77 22.54 0.23
C LYS A 50 -13.19 21.12 -0.16
N TYR A 51 -12.42 20.10 0.18
CA TYR A 51 -12.79 18.71 -0.10
C TYR A 51 -13.91 18.21 0.80
N LEU A 52 -13.92 18.59 2.08
CA LEU A 52 -15.04 18.34 3.00
C LEU A 52 -16.33 19.00 2.49
N GLU A 53 -16.28 20.25 2.06
CA GLU A 53 -17.41 20.99 1.46
C GLU A 53 -17.90 20.35 0.15
N ALA A 54 -17.01 19.67 -0.58
CA ALA A 54 -17.36 18.89 -1.76
C ALA A 54 -18.01 17.54 -1.43
N GLY A 55 -18.01 17.12 -0.17
CA GLY A 55 -18.68 15.93 0.33
C GLY A 55 -17.74 14.78 0.71
N ALA A 56 -16.42 14.97 0.70
CA ALA A 56 -15.48 13.94 1.15
C ALA A 56 -15.74 13.60 2.64
N ASN A 57 -15.75 12.30 2.96
CA ASN A 57 -15.88 11.79 4.32
C ASN A 57 -14.62 11.04 4.79
N VAL A 58 -13.59 11.00 3.94
CA VAL A 58 -12.22 10.63 4.30
C VAL A 58 -11.27 11.67 3.73
N ILE A 59 -10.38 12.21 4.56
CA ILE A 59 -9.35 13.19 4.18
C ILE A 59 -7.96 12.56 4.34
N LEU A 60 -7.11 12.77 3.34
CA LEU A 60 -5.70 12.40 3.39
C LEU A 60 -4.87 13.58 3.91
N SER A 61 -4.02 13.36 4.92
CA SER A 61 -3.11 14.42 5.38
C SER A 61 -2.06 14.77 4.32
N ASP A 62 -1.54 16.00 4.34
CA ASP A 62 -0.44 16.43 3.44
C ASP A 62 0.92 15.82 3.86
N THR A 63 1.04 14.50 3.74
CA THR A 63 2.18 13.72 4.26
C THR A 63 2.73 12.68 3.28
N PHE A 64 2.25 12.66 2.03
CA PHE A 64 2.62 11.69 1.00
C PHE A 64 4.13 11.38 0.96
N GLY A 65 4.97 12.42 0.94
CA GLY A 65 6.41 12.31 0.85
C GLY A 65 7.14 12.69 2.14
N ALA A 66 6.51 12.45 3.30
CA ALA A 66 7.01 12.84 4.61
C ALA A 66 7.77 11.74 5.37
N THR A 67 8.10 10.60 4.75
CA THR A 67 9.03 9.61 5.33
C THR A 67 10.44 10.20 5.44
N GLU A 68 11.26 9.69 6.37
CA GLU A 68 12.65 10.17 6.52
C GLU A 68 13.49 9.94 5.24
N MET A 69 13.27 8.83 4.54
CA MET A 69 13.93 8.54 3.26
C MET A 69 13.50 9.56 2.19
N ALA A 70 12.20 9.77 1.99
CA ALA A 70 11.70 10.74 1.00
C ALA A 70 12.14 12.19 1.31
N LEU A 71 12.12 12.60 2.58
CA LEU A 71 12.56 13.93 3.01
C LEU A 71 14.08 14.12 2.90
N SER A 72 14.87 13.05 2.99
CA SER A 72 16.32 13.12 2.81
C SER A 72 16.69 13.61 1.40
N HIS A 73 15.99 13.17 0.36
CA HIS A 73 16.15 13.67 -1.01
C HIS A 73 15.82 15.16 -1.17
N LYS A 74 14.98 15.68 -0.27
CA LYS A 74 14.54 17.08 -0.25
C LYS A 74 15.39 17.95 0.71
N GLY A 75 16.45 17.40 1.30
CA GLY A 75 17.31 18.11 2.26
C GLY A 75 16.66 18.37 3.62
N LYS A 76 15.67 17.55 4.01
CA LYS A 76 14.85 17.71 5.21
C LYS A 76 14.88 16.51 6.16
N LYS A 77 15.97 15.73 6.14
CA LYS A 77 16.20 14.64 7.09
C LYS A 77 16.04 15.13 8.54
N GLY A 78 15.38 14.32 9.37
CA GLY A 78 15.07 14.57 10.77
C GLY A 78 13.78 15.36 11.01
N GLN A 79 12.96 15.59 9.98
CA GLN A 79 11.73 16.39 10.06
C GLN A 79 10.45 15.58 9.83
N SER A 80 10.53 14.26 9.63
CA SER A 80 9.37 13.41 9.32
C SER A 80 8.29 13.52 10.41
N ALA A 81 8.67 13.31 11.66
CA ALA A 81 7.72 13.30 12.76
C ALA A 81 7.04 14.67 12.98
N SER A 82 7.78 15.77 12.88
CA SER A 82 7.22 17.12 13.10
C SER A 82 6.30 17.55 11.97
N ILE A 83 6.69 17.30 10.71
CA ILE A 83 5.85 17.57 9.53
C ILE A 83 4.57 16.73 9.58
N THR A 84 4.71 15.43 9.82
CA THR A 84 3.57 14.50 9.89
C THR A 84 2.58 14.91 10.98
N LYS A 85 3.09 15.22 12.18
CA LYS A 85 2.25 15.66 13.29
C LYS A 85 1.48 16.93 12.95
N ALA A 86 2.13 17.92 12.33
CA ALA A 86 1.47 19.15 11.91
C ALA A 86 0.36 18.88 10.88
N ALA A 87 0.67 18.13 9.82
CA ALA A 87 -0.25 17.83 8.74
C ALA A 87 -1.49 17.04 9.23
N VAL A 88 -1.29 15.99 10.04
CA VAL A 88 -2.41 15.21 10.60
C VAL A 88 -3.25 16.06 11.54
N THR A 89 -2.64 16.92 12.36
CA THR A 89 -3.37 17.83 13.25
C THR A 89 -4.29 18.77 12.44
N LEU A 90 -3.78 19.40 11.37
CA LEU A 90 -4.59 20.28 10.51
C LEU A 90 -5.73 19.52 9.85
N ALA A 91 -5.50 18.30 9.38
CA ALA A 91 -6.53 17.46 8.80
C ALA A 91 -7.61 17.09 9.82
N LYS A 92 -7.24 16.70 11.05
CA LYS A 92 -8.20 16.40 12.15
C LYS A 92 -8.99 17.63 12.56
N GLU A 93 -8.35 18.79 12.67
CA GLU A 93 -9.04 20.06 12.97
C GLU A 93 -10.03 20.46 11.88
N ALA A 94 -9.69 20.24 10.60
CA ALA A 94 -10.61 20.50 9.50
C ALA A 94 -11.78 19.52 9.47
N ALA A 95 -11.51 18.23 9.66
CA ALA A 95 -12.52 17.16 9.63
C ALA A 95 -13.51 17.23 10.79
N GLY A 96 -13.02 17.53 12.01
CA GLY A 96 -13.81 17.40 13.23
C GLY A 96 -14.38 15.99 13.36
N GLU A 97 -15.69 15.90 13.61
CA GLU A 97 -16.42 14.62 13.69
C GLU A 97 -17.07 14.21 12.35
N ASN A 98 -16.87 14.99 11.28
CA ASN A 98 -17.61 14.80 10.03
C ASN A 98 -16.92 13.85 9.04
N ALA A 99 -15.64 13.56 9.25
CA ALA A 99 -14.83 12.75 8.34
C ALA A 99 -13.73 12.00 9.09
N LEU A 100 -13.31 10.88 8.53
CA LEU A 100 -12.10 10.18 8.94
C LEU A 100 -10.86 10.88 8.34
N VAL A 101 -9.74 10.79 9.04
CA VAL A 101 -8.45 11.30 8.57
C VAL A 101 -7.45 10.16 8.52
N ALA A 102 -6.88 9.95 7.34
CA ALA A 102 -5.77 9.03 7.14
C ALA A 102 -4.45 9.80 7.19
N VAL A 103 -3.42 9.22 7.80
CA VAL A 103 -2.06 9.58 7.42
C VAL A 103 -1.78 9.06 6.04
N ASP A 104 -1.41 9.95 5.13
CA ASP A 104 -1.05 9.60 3.77
C ASP A 104 0.44 9.24 3.67
N ILE A 105 0.74 8.06 3.12
CA ILE A 105 2.08 7.48 3.07
C ILE A 105 2.36 7.04 1.64
N GLY A 106 3.16 7.82 0.92
CA GLY A 106 3.67 7.49 -0.40
C GLY A 106 4.96 6.66 -0.35
N PRO A 107 5.49 6.26 -1.52
CA PRO A 107 6.76 5.56 -1.62
C PRO A 107 7.94 6.47 -1.25
N THR A 108 8.99 5.86 -0.70
CA THR A 108 10.26 6.48 -0.30
C THR A 108 11.09 6.98 -1.49
N SER A 109 10.81 6.47 -2.70
CA SER A 109 11.63 6.63 -3.91
C SER A 109 12.98 5.89 -3.88
N GLU A 110 13.12 4.91 -2.99
CA GLU A 110 14.28 4.02 -2.91
C GLU A 110 13.86 2.57 -3.22
N PHE A 111 14.84 1.70 -3.48
CA PHE A 111 14.60 0.27 -3.69
C PHE A 111 15.22 -0.56 -2.58
N LEU A 112 14.57 -1.67 -2.22
CA LEU A 112 15.12 -2.65 -1.28
C LEU A 112 16.33 -3.39 -1.88
N TYR A 113 17.27 -3.77 -1.04
CA TYR A 113 18.33 -4.73 -1.36
C TYR A 113 17.73 -6.03 -1.92
N PRO A 114 18.35 -6.65 -2.94
CA PRO A 114 19.61 -6.28 -3.61
C PRO A 114 19.47 -5.29 -4.77
N VAL A 115 18.25 -4.85 -5.12
CA VAL A 115 18.05 -3.89 -6.21
C VAL A 115 18.57 -2.51 -5.83
N GLY A 116 18.30 -2.08 -4.60
CA GLY A 116 18.88 -0.90 -3.99
C GLY A 116 19.85 -1.25 -2.85
N GLN A 117 20.13 -0.26 -2.01
CA GLN A 117 21.13 -0.39 -0.93
C GLN A 117 20.53 -0.54 0.47
N TYR A 118 19.21 -0.29 0.61
CA TYR A 118 18.52 -0.27 1.90
C TYR A 118 17.83 -1.60 2.16
N LYS A 119 17.87 -2.07 3.40
CA LYS A 119 17.28 -3.35 3.82
C LYS A 119 15.85 -3.16 4.31
N MET A 120 15.13 -4.27 4.50
CA MET A 120 13.74 -4.26 5.00
C MET A 120 13.60 -3.48 6.31
N GLU A 121 14.60 -3.56 7.19
CA GLU A 121 14.68 -2.86 8.47
C GLU A 121 14.69 -1.33 8.28
N ASP A 122 15.42 -0.82 7.29
CA ASP A 122 15.49 0.61 6.99
C ASP A 122 14.13 1.17 6.55
N PHE A 123 13.44 0.43 5.67
CA PHE A 123 12.09 0.78 5.22
C PHE A 123 11.09 0.70 6.38
N PHE A 124 11.13 -0.37 7.16
CA PHE A 124 10.28 -0.51 8.33
C PHE A 124 10.47 0.66 9.31
N GLU A 125 11.71 1.02 9.62
CA GLU A 125 12.03 2.13 10.52
C GLU A 125 11.55 3.48 9.96
N THR A 126 11.75 3.75 8.66
CA THR A 126 11.32 5.02 8.06
C THR A 126 9.81 5.21 8.15
N PHE A 127 9.02 4.17 7.86
CA PHE A 127 7.57 4.22 7.96
C PHE A 127 7.11 4.29 9.42
N LEU A 128 7.77 3.56 10.32
CA LEU A 128 7.43 3.54 11.75
C LEU A 128 7.54 4.93 12.38
N ILE A 129 8.53 5.74 12.00
CA ILE A 129 8.69 7.13 12.46
C ILE A 129 7.45 7.98 12.09
N GLN A 130 7.06 7.94 10.81
CA GLN A 130 5.90 8.69 10.31
C GLN A 130 4.60 8.19 10.97
N LEU A 131 4.39 6.88 10.99
CA LEU A 131 3.19 6.25 11.55
C LEU A 131 3.00 6.53 13.04
N ARG A 132 4.07 6.51 13.84
CA ARG A 132 4.01 6.88 15.26
C ARG A 132 3.58 8.34 15.45
N ALA A 133 4.20 9.26 14.71
CA ALA A 133 3.84 10.67 14.77
C ALA A 133 2.38 10.92 14.35
N ALA A 134 1.90 10.22 13.33
CA ALA A 134 0.51 10.28 12.90
C ALA A 134 -0.47 9.73 13.94
N LYS A 135 -0.16 8.58 14.54
CA LYS A 135 -0.99 7.98 15.60
C LYS A 135 -1.07 8.90 16.82
N GLU A 136 0.04 9.51 17.23
CA GLU A 136 0.06 10.51 18.31
C GLU A 136 -0.74 11.78 17.98
N ALA A 137 -0.78 12.17 16.71
CA ALA A 137 -1.56 13.31 16.22
C ALA A 137 -3.06 12.99 16.06
N GLY A 138 -3.46 11.72 16.20
CA GLY A 138 -4.86 11.28 16.16
C GLY A 138 -5.38 10.87 14.78
N ALA A 139 -4.50 10.43 13.87
CA ALA A 139 -4.94 9.79 12.62
C ALA A 139 -5.81 8.56 12.92
N ASP A 140 -6.88 8.37 12.14
CA ASP A 140 -7.83 7.28 12.34
C ASP A 140 -7.30 5.96 11.74
N PHE A 141 -6.53 6.06 10.64
CA PHE A 141 -5.86 4.95 9.97
C PHE A 141 -4.68 5.45 9.10
N ALA A 142 -3.93 4.54 8.50
CA ALA A 142 -2.90 4.84 7.51
C ALA A 142 -3.35 4.49 6.09
N MET A 143 -3.17 5.41 5.16
CA MET A 143 -3.32 5.17 3.73
C MET A 143 -1.93 5.04 3.11
N ILE A 144 -1.47 3.80 2.90
CA ILE A 144 -0.21 3.52 2.23
C ILE A 144 -0.50 3.51 0.73
N GLU A 145 -0.25 4.61 0.02
CA GLU A 145 -0.67 4.77 -1.36
C GLU A 145 0.47 4.83 -2.39
N THR A 146 0.11 4.67 -3.66
CA THR A 146 1.00 4.75 -4.82
C THR A 146 2.21 3.81 -4.74
N GLN A 147 2.04 2.66 -4.08
CA GLN A 147 3.14 1.71 -3.95
C GLN A 147 3.47 1.07 -5.30
N THR A 148 4.74 1.17 -5.67
CA THR A 148 5.30 0.61 -6.91
C THR A 148 6.03 -0.71 -6.70
N ASP A 149 6.32 -1.02 -5.44
CA ASP A 149 6.95 -2.26 -4.98
C ASP A 149 6.12 -2.86 -3.84
N VAL A 150 5.85 -4.16 -3.92
CA VAL A 150 5.09 -4.88 -2.89
C VAL A 150 5.90 -5.07 -1.61
N SER A 151 7.23 -5.12 -1.72
CA SER A 151 8.15 -5.26 -0.59
C SER A 151 8.10 -4.02 0.30
N GLU A 152 8.17 -2.84 -0.31
CA GLU A 152 8.02 -1.55 0.36
C GLU A 152 6.64 -1.39 1.00
N ALA A 153 5.57 -1.73 0.25
CA ALA A 153 4.21 -1.71 0.77
C ALA A 153 4.04 -2.62 2.00
N ARG A 154 4.65 -3.81 1.96
CA ARG A 154 4.65 -4.76 3.09
C ARG A 154 5.38 -4.20 4.30
N ALA A 155 6.53 -3.52 4.11
CA ALA A 155 7.25 -2.87 5.21
C ALA A 155 6.39 -1.82 5.92
N ALA A 156 5.73 -0.95 5.15
CA ALA A 156 4.82 0.06 5.70
C ALA A 156 3.62 -0.56 6.43
N ALA A 157 3.01 -1.60 5.87
CA ALA A 157 1.87 -2.29 6.47
C ALA A 157 2.24 -3.01 7.78
N LEU A 158 3.39 -3.69 7.81
CA LEU A 158 3.92 -4.29 9.04
C LEU A 158 4.23 -3.24 10.10
N ALA A 159 4.79 -2.08 9.74
CA ALA A 159 5.02 -0.98 10.67
C ALA A 159 3.70 -0.42 11.24
N ALA A 160 2.64 -0.34 10.45
CA ALA A 160 1.32 0.08 10.91
C ALA A 160 0.71 -0.96 11.86
N LYS A 161 0.83 -2.25 11.52
CA LYS A 161 0.41 -3.38 12.36
C LYS A 161 1.14 -3.40 13.71
N GLU A 162 2.45 -3.18 13.72
CA GLU A 162 3.29 -3.14 14.93
C GLU A 162 2.78 -2.10 15.94
N ILE A 163 2.37 -0.93 15.47
CA ILE A 163 1.83 0.11 16.35
C ILE A 163 0.32 -0.02 16.57
N GLY A 164 -0.37 -0.99 15.97
CA GLY A 164 -1.81 -1.15 16.05
C GLY A 164 -2.58 0.04 15.48
N LEU A 165 -2.17 0.54 14.31
CA LEU A 165 -2.93 1.49 13.49
C LEU A 165 -3.47 0.73 12.29
N GLU A 166 -4.79 0.80 12.04
CA GLU A 166 -5.37 0.18 10.84
C GLU A 166 -4.72 0.79 9.59
N CYS A 167 -4.50 -0.02 8.55
CA CYS A 167 -3.98 0.48 7.29
C CYS A 167 -4.74 -0.03 6.08
N ALA A 168 -4.82 0.80 5.06
CA ALA A 168 -5.15 0.40 3.69
C ALA A 168 -3.89 0.50 2.83
N VAL A 169 -3.75 -0.41 1.87
CA VAL A 169 -2.58 -0.44 0.97
C VAL A 169 -3.05 -0.29 -0.47
N SER A 170 -2.69 0.80 -1.12
CA SER A 170 -2.98 1.10 -2.51
C SER A 170 -1.73 1.05 -3.38
N PHE A 171 -1.86 0.37 -4.51
CA PHE A 171 -0.80 0.19 -5.49
C PHE A 171 -1.07 1.01 -6.74
N THR A 172 -0.01 1.34 -7.46
CA THR A 172 -0.12 1.91 -8.80
C THR A 172 0.32 0.88 -9.84
N PHE A 173 -0.44 0.78 -10.94
CA PHE A 173 -0.17 -0.17 -12.02
C PHE A 173 -0.06 0.55 -13.36
N GLN A 174 0.82 0.03 -14.22
CA GLN A 174 0.87 0.36 -15.64
C GLN A 174 0.76 -0.94 -16.42
N ASN A 175 -0.17 -1.02 -17.37
CA ASN A 175 -0.46 -2.26 -18.12
C ASN A 175 -0.73 -3.47 -17.20
N GLY A 176 -1.33 -3.24 -16.03
CA GLY A 176 -1.71 -4.28 -15.08
C GLY A 176 -0.58 -4.90 -14.26
N LYS A 177 0.56 -4.20 -14.13
CA LYS A 177 1.68 -4.55 -13.24
C LYS A 177 2.23 -3.33 -12.49
N THR A 178 2.77 -3.54 -11.30
CA THR A 178 3.58 -2.54 -10.59
C THR A 178 4.93 -2.36 -11.27
N LEU A 179 5.74 -1.38 -10.82
CA LEU A 179 7.08 -1.15 -11.38
C LEU A 179 7.99 -2.37 -11.26
N THR A 180 7.93 -3.07 -10.12
CA THR A 180 8.69 -4.30 -9.87
C THR A 180 8.03 -5.57 -10.43
N GLY A 181 6.92 -5.42 -11.15
CA GLY A 181 6.32 -6.48 -11.96
C GLY A 181 5.24 -7.32 -11.25
N ALA A 182 4.83 -6.95 -10.03
CA ALA A 182 3.75 -7.61 -9.31
C ALA A 182 2.39 -7.34 -10.00
N CYS A 183 1.53 -8.36 -10.05
CA CYS A 183 0.17 -8.21 -10.56
C CYS A 183 -0.82 -7.86 -9.43
N PRO A 184 -2.03 -7.36 -9.74
CA PRO A 184 -3.03 -6.98 -8.74
C PRO A 184 -3.36 -8.08 -7.74
N GLU A 185 -3.38 -9.34 -8.18
CA GLU A 185 -3.66 -10.50 -7.34
C GLU A 185 -2.58 -10.69 -6.27
N VAL A 186 -1.31 -10.68 -6.67
CA VAL A 186 -0.16 -10.78 -5.74
C VAL A 186 -0.16 -9.62 -4.74
N CYS A 187 -0.35 -8.39 -5.24
CA CYS A 187 -0.45 -7.20 -4.41
C CYS A 187 -1.55 -7.32 -3.34
N ALA A 188 -2.74 -7.78 -3.73
CA ALA A 188 -3.87 -7.92 -2.82
C ALA A 188 -3.60 -8.97 -1.73
N LYS A 189 -3.08 -10.14 -2.11
CA LYS A 189 -2.79 -11.24 -1.17
C LYS A 189 -1.69 -10.84 -0.17
N ILE A 190 -0.63 -10.19 -0.63
CA ILE A 190 0.46 -9.74 0.26
C ILE A 190 -0.02 -8.63 1.19
N ALA A 191 -0.79 -7.65 0.70
CA ALA A 191 -1.35 -6.61 1.55
C ALA A 191 -2.28 -7.19 2.64
N GLU A 192 -3.14 -8.15 2.28
CA GLU A 192 -3.99 -8.88 3.23
C GLU A 192 -3.15 -9.60 4.29
N ALA A 193 -2.12 -10.35 3.87
CA ALA A 193 -1.22 -11.08 4.78
C ALA A 193 -0.45 -10.14 5.73
N ALA A 194 -0.07 -8.96 5.25
CA ALA A 194 0.59 -7.92 6.04
C ALA A 194 -0.35 -7.21 7.03
N GLY A 195 -1.66 -7.45 6.96
CA GLY A 195 -2.64 -6.92 7.91
C GLY A 195 -3.42 -5.70 7.42
N ALA A 196 -3.41 -5.41 6.11
CA ALA A 196 -4.26 -4.37 5.53
C ALA A 196 -5.74 -4.73 5.71
N VAL A 197 -6.57 -3.73 6.01
CA VAL A 197 -8.04 -3.90 6.14
C VAL A 197 -8.80 -3.49 4.87
N ALA A 198 -8.09 -2.85 3.92
CA ALA A 198 -8.56 -2.53 2.59
C ALA A 198 -7.37 -2.52 1.63
N VAL A 199 -7.62 -2.80 0.35
CA VAL A 199 -6.61 -2.65 -0.71
C VAL A 199 -7.07 -1.60 -1.71
N GLY A 200 -6.13 -1.00 -2.44
CA GLY A 200 -6.45 0.10 -3.32
C GLY A 200 -5.71 0.08 -4.64
N ILE A 201 -6.23 0.91 -5.54
CA ILE A 201 -5.54 1.31 -6.75
C ILE A 201 -5.70 2.81 -6.95
N ASN A 202 -4.58 3.49 -7.15
CA ASN A 202 -4.54 4.92 -7.37
C ASN A 202 -3.45 5.31 -8.39
N CYS A 203 -3.57 6.52 -8.94
CA CYS A 203 -2.59 7.14 -9.84
C CYS A 203 -2.32 6.37 -11.17
N SER A 204 -1.24 6.76 -11.86
CA SER A 204 -0.77 6.38 -13.21
C SER A 204 -1.73 6.62 -14.37
N GLU A 205 -2.95 6.15 -14.28
CA GLU A 205 -3.89 6.05 -15.39
C GLU A 205 -5.22 6.77 -15.07
N GLY A 206 -6.02 7.03 -16.12
CA GLY A 206 -7.40 7.48 -15.95
C GLY A 206 -8.34 6.31 -15.67
N PRO A 207 -9.59 6.59 -15.27
CA PRO A 207 -10.51 5.54 -14.82
C PRO A 207 -10.82 4.50 -15.90
N GLU A 208 -10.88 4.89 -17.18
CA GLU A 208 -11.15 3.97 -18.29
C GLU A 208 -10.04 2.95 -18.51
N GLN A 209 -8.78 3.37 -18.43
CA GLN A 209 -7.63 2.49 -18.61
C GLN A 209 -7.49 1.52 -17.44
N MET A 210 -7.86 1.97 -16.23
CA MET A 210 -7.77 1.18 -15.01
C MET A 210 -8.85 0.10 -14.89
N MET A 211 -9.96 0.16 -15.64
CA MET A 211 -11.11 -0.74 -15.47
C MET A 211 -10.74 -2.23 -15.40
N LYS A 212 -9.86 -2.68 -16.31
CA LYS A 212 -9.42 -4.09 -16.32
C LYS A 212 -8.66 -4.45 -15.04
N THR A 213 -7.77 -3.57 -14.59
CA THR A 213 -6.95 -3.77 -13.39
C THR A 213 -7.81 -3.70 -12.12
N ILE A 214 -8.76 -2.77 -12.06
CA ILE A 214 -9.75 -2.65 -10.97
C ILE A 214 -10.56 -3.95 -10.85
N GLY A 215 -11.07 -4.48 -11.96
CA GLY A 215 -11.82 -5.74 -11.96
C GLY A 215 -11.00 -6.92 -11.44
N ARG A 216 -9.72 -7.01 -11.82
CA ARG A 216 -8.80 -8.02 -11.29
C ARG A 216 -8.58 -7.87 -9.79
N LEU A 217 -8.33 -6.65 -9.32
CA LEU A 217 -8.11 -6.37 -7.90
C LEU A 217 -9.35 -6.70 -7.05
N ILE A 218 -10.54 -6.30 -7.52
CA ILE A 218 -11.83 -6.60 -6.87
C ILE A 218 -12.06 -8.11 -6.72
N ASN A 219 -11.70 -8.90 -7.73
CA ASN A 219 -11.87 -10.34 -7.71
C ASN A 219 -10.78 -11.08 -6.91
N ALA A 220 -9.66 -10.43 -6.61
CA ALA A 220 -8.51 -11.06 -5.95
C ALA A 220 -8.63 -11.11 -4.42
N THR A 221 -9.51 -10.30 -3.83
CA THR A 221 -9.63 -10.18 -2.38
C THR A 221 -11.07 -9.99 -1.92
N HIS A 222 -11.32 -10.45 -0.69
CA HIS A 222 -12.53 -10.23 0.05
C HIS A 222 -12.57 -8.84 0.71
N LEU A 223 -11.43 -8.17 0.84
CA LEU A 223 -11.33 -6.85 1.45
C LEU A 223 -12.01 -5.76 0.58
N PRO A 224 -12.51 -4.68 1.20
CA PRO A 224 -12.94 -3.50 0.47
C PRO A 224 -11.84 -2.96 -0.46
N VAL A 225 -12.25 -2.48 -1.64
CA VAL A 225 -11.33 -1.93 -2.64
C VAL A 225 -11.52 -0.43 -2.78
N ILE A 226 -10.43 0.32 -2.61
CA ILE A 226 -10.35 1.77 -2.75
C ILE A 226 -9.90 2.11 -4.19
N VAL A 227 -10.58 3.06 -4.85
CA VAL A 227 -10.22 3.47 -6.21
C VAL A 227 -10.11 5.00 -6.32
N GLN A 228 -8.90 5.50 -6.60
CA GLN A 228 -8.59 6.93 -6.72
C GLN A 228 -7.83 7.19 -8.03
N PRO A 229 -8.51 7.25 -9.18
CA PRO A 229 -7.86 7.44 -10.47
C PRO A 229 -7.42 8.90 -10.65
N ASN A 230 -6.51 9.14 -11.61
CA ASN A 230 -6.23 10.49 -12.07
C ASN A 230 -7.43 11.07 -12.82
N ALA A 231 -7.50 12.40 -12.94
CA ALA A 231 -8.43 13.09 -13.84
C ALA A 231 -7.98 12.93 -15.31
N GLY A 232 -7.89 11.68 -15.77
CA GLY A 232 -7.38 11.28 -17.08
C GLY A 232 -5.85 11.20 -17.14
N LEU A 233 -5.32 10.93 -18.34
CA LEU A 233 -3.88 10.92 -18.56
C LEU A 233 -3.31 12.35 -18.56
N PRO A 234 -2.13 12.58 -17.96
CA PRO A 234 -1.50 13.89 -17.95
C PRO A 234 -1.16 14.33 -19.38
N LYS A 235 -1.42 15.60 -19.68
CA LYS A 235 -1.06 16.26 -20.94
C LYS A 235 -0.17 17.46 -20.67
N SER A 236 0.76 17.74 -21.59
CA SER A 236 1.60 18.93 -21.51
C SER A 236 0.91 20.12 -22.18
N ARG A 237 0.92 21.27 -21.52
CA ARG A 237 0.59 22.57 -22.10
C ARG A 237 1.79 23.10 -22.90
N PRO A 238 1.58 24.09 -23.79
CA PRO A 238 2.68 24.73 -24.54
C PRO A 238 3.75 25.38 -23.66
N ASP A 239 3.42 25.77 -22.43
CA ASP A 239 4.34 26.36 -21.46
C ASP A 239 5.14 25.31 -20.63
N GLY A 240 4.98 24.02 -20.95
CA GLY A 240 5.62 22.91 -20.26
C GLY A 240 4.92 22.44 -18.98
N SER A 241 3.84 23.11 -18.55
CA SER A 241 3.06 22.66 -17.39
C SER A 241 2.17 21.45 -17.73
N THR A 242 1.96 20.57 -16.76
CA THR A 242 1.05 19.41 -16.90
C THR A 242 -0.39 19.79 -16.57
N TYR A 243 -1.36 19.28 -17.32
CA TYR A 243 -2.78 19.38 -17.00
C TYR A 243 -3.50 18.05 -17.23
N TYR A 244 -4.66 17.92 -16.60
CA TYR A 244 -5.50 16.74 -16.61
C TYR A 244 -6.83 17.10 -17.28
N PRO A 245 -7.21 16.44 -18.38
CA PRO A 245 -8.31 16.89 -19.22
C PRO A 245 -9.69 16.36 -18.81
N TYR A 246 -9.76 15.37 -17.92
CA TYR A 246 -11.02 14.69 -17.59
C TYR A 246 -11.91 15.62 -16.78
N THR A 247 -13.17 15.72 -17.17
CA THR A 247 -14.16 16.60 -16.56
C THR A 247 -14.85 15.96 -15.35
N PRO A 248 -15.49 16.74 -14.46
CA PRO A 248 -16.31 16.19 -13.37
C PRO A 248 -17.42 15.24 -13.86
N GLU A 249 -18.06 15.55 -14.99
CA GLU A 249 -19.12 14.72 -15.57
C GLU A 249 -18.59 13.38 -16.10
N GLU A 250 -17.43 13.39 -16.77
CA GLU A 250 -16.76 12.17 -17.22
C GLU A 250 -16.31 11.32 -16.02
N MET A 251 -15.75 11.96 -14.98
CA MET A 251 -15.37 11.31 -13.73
C MET A 251 -16.58 10.62 -13.08
N HIS A 252 -17.71 11.30 -12.95
CA HIS A 252 -18.94 10.71 -12.42
C HIS A 252 -19.38 9.46 -13.20
N LYS A 253 -19.41 9.55 -14.53
CA LYS A 253 -19.81 8.41 -15.37
C LYS A 253 -18.90 7.20 -15.16
N ALA A 254 -17.59 7.41 -15.09
CA ALA A 254 -16.64 6.33 -14.91
C ALA A 254 -16.67 5.75 -13.48
N MET A 255 -16.74 6.61 -12.46
CA MET A 255 -16.79 6.18 -11.06
C MET A 255 -18.10 5.44 -10.72
N LYS A 256 -19.21 5.78 -11.37
CA LYS A 256 -20.46 5.02 -11.24
C LYS A 256 -20.26 3.55 -11.62
N THR A 257 -19.61 3.29 -12.76
CA THR A 257 -19.27 1.93 -13.19
C THR A 257 -18.35 1.24 -12.18
N ILE A 258 -17.37 1.95 -11.62
CA ILE A 258 -16.42 1.40 -10.64
C ILE A 258 -17.12 0.99 -9.33
N VAL A 259 -18.07 1.80 -8.84
CA VAL A 259 -18.92 1.43 -7.70
C VAL A 259 -19.79 0.23 -8.05
N GLU A 260 -20.38 0.21 -9.26
CA GLU A 260 -21.16 -0.93 -9.76
C GLU A 260 -20.32 -2.21 -9.93
N MET A 261 -19.01 -2.12 -10.16
CA MET A 261 -18.09 -3.26 -10.16
C MET A 261 -17.88 -3.79 -8.74
N GLY A 262 -17.87 -2.92 -7.74
CA GLY A 262 -17.80 -3.29 -6.32
C GLY A 262 -16.71 -2.56 -5.53
N ALA A 263 -16.28 -1.37 -5.95
CA ALA A 263 -15.43 -0.52 -5.13
C ALA A 263 -16.12 -0.19 -3.79
N GLY A 264 -15.38 -0.34 -2.69
CA GLY A 264 -15.84 -0.02 -1.33
C GLY A 264 -15.48 1.41 -0.91
N ALA A 265 -14.56 2.05 -1.61
CA ALA A 265 -14.32 3.48 -1.49
C ALA A 265 -13.88 4.08 -2.82
N ILE A 266 -14.20 5.34 -3.01
CA ILE A 266 -13.89 6.11 -4.22
C ILE A 266 -13.30 7.46 -3.86
N GLY A 267 -12.47 8.04 -4.73
CA GLY A 267 -11.93 9.37 -4.56
C GLY A 267 -11.19 9.83 -5.82
N GLY A 268 -10.20 10.69 -5.65
CA GLY A 268 -9.40 11.19 -6.76
C GLY A 268 -7.90 11.27 -6.46
N CYS A 269 -7.06 11.04 -7.46
CA CYS A 269 -5.62 11.29 -7.41
C CYS A 269 -5.27 12.51 -8.27
N CYS A 270 -4.16 12.49 -9.02
CA CYS A 270 -3.64 13.66 -9.72
C CYS A 270 -4.67 14.32 -10.65
N GLY A 271 -4.77 15.65 -10.56
CA GLY A 271 -5.66 16.46 -11.38
C GLY A 271 -7.10 16.54 -10.92
N THR A 272 -7.51 15.75 -9.93
CA THR A 272 -8.85 15.84 -9.34
C THR A 272 -8.97 17.07 -8.43
N THR A 273 -10.16 17.66 -8.40
CA THR A 273 -10.47 18.92 -7.71
C THR A 273 -11.78 18.78 -6.91
N PRO A 274 -12.15 19.75 -6.06
CA PRO A 274 -13.43 19.73 -5.35
C PRO A 274 -14.64 19.56 -6.26
N GLU A 275 -14.61 20.08 -7.49
CA GLU A 275 -15.68 19.88 -8.47
C GLU A 275 -15.83 18.40 -8.87
N HIS A 276 -14.71 17.68 -9.02
CA HIS A 276 -14.72 16.25 -9.30
C HIS A 276 -15.28 15.46 -8.12
N ILE A 277 -14.81 15.74 -6.90
CA ILE A 277 -15.29 15.08 -5.69
C ILE A 277 -16.78 15.32 -5.49
N LYS A 278 -17.24 16.55 -5.70
CA LYS A 278 -18.66 16.90 -5.64
C LYS A 278 -19.48 16.12 -6.67
N ALA A 279 -18.96 15.97 -7.90
CA ALA A 279 -19.66 15.22 -8.94
C ALA A 279 -19.83 13.74 -8.58
N ILE A 280 -18.88 13.12 -7.88
CA ILE A 280 -18.94 11.70 -7.48
C ILE A 280 -19.57 11.47 -6.09
N SER A 281 -19.81 12.52 -5.31
CA SER A 281 -20.30 12.42 -3.93
C SER A 281 -21.60 11.63 -3.78
N ALA A 282 -22.53 11.76 -4.74
CA ALA A 282 -23.80 11.04 -4.74
C ALA A 282 -23.67 9.51 -4.96
N LEU A 283 -22.47 9.01 -5.31
CA LEU A 283 -22.18 7.59 -5.49
C LEU A 283 -21.72 6.91 -4.19
N ALA A 284 -21.41 7.70 -3.15
CA ALA A 284 -21.00 7.23 -1.84
C ALA A 284 -22.19 7.03 -0.89
N GLY A 285 -21.95 6.43 0.29
CA GLY A 285 -22.96 6.24 1.34
C GLY A 285 -23.88 5.02 1.17
N GLY A 286 -23.88 4.37 0.01
CA GLY A 286 -24.61 3.11 -0.21
C GLY A 286 -23.92 1.90 0.43
N GLU A 287 -24.63 0.79 0.60
CA GLU A 287 -24.03 -0.45 1.16
C GLU A 287 -22.94 -0.99 0.21
N PRO A 288 -21.73 -1.28 0.71
CA PRO A 288 -20.65 -1.82 -0.11
C PRO A 288 -20.96 -3.27 -0.49
N LYS A 289 -20.46 -3.71 -1.65
CA LYS A 289 -20.58 -5.13 -2.04
C LYS A 289 -19.73 -6.00 -1.11
N LYS A 290 -20.41 -6.85 -0.34
CA LYS A 290 -19.76 -7.87 0.49
C LYS A 290 -19.20 -8.99 -0.38
N ARG A 291 -18.07 -9.55 0.06
CA ARG A 291 -17.37 -10.65 -0.60
C ARG A 291 -16.99 -11.67 0.45
N ASP A 292 -17.18 -12.93 0.12
CA ASP A 292 -16.78 -14.01 1.02
C ASP A 292 -15.26 -14.16 0.99
N LYS A 293 -14.70 -14.52 2.15
CA LYS A 293 -13.28 -14.85 2.24
C LYS A 293 -13.03 -16.17 1.55
N ASP A 294 -11.99 -16.21 0.74
CA ASP A 294 -11.52 -17.44 0.11
C ASP A 294 -11.04 -18.43 1.19
N GLU A 295 -11.46 -19.68 1.07
CA GLU A 295 -11.00 -20.76 1.96
C GLU A 295 -9.66 -21.36 1.47
N GLU A 296 -9.31 -21.18 0.20
CA GLU A 296 -8.05 -21.66 -0.35
C GLU A 296 -6.87 -20.85 0.22
N LYS A 297 -5.84 -21.57 0.67
CA LYS A 297 -4.58 -20.98 1.14
C LYS A 297 -3.63 -20.85 -0.02
N TYR A 298 -2.78 -19.84 0.02
CA TYR A 298 -1.81 -19.54 -1.03
C TYR A 298 -0.43 -19.29 -0.44
N VAL A 299 0.59 -19.56 -1.25
CA VAL A 299 1.95 -19.05 -1.07
C VAL A 299 2.25 -18.05 -2.19
N SER A 300 3.12 -17.09 -1.94
CA SER A 300 3.49 -16.12 -2.96
C SER A 300 4.91 -15.63 -2.78
N SER A 301 5.55 -15.31 -3.91
CA SER A 301 6.67 -14.38 -3.97
C SER A 301 6.13 -12.98 -4.27
N ALA A 302 7.04 -12.01 -4.49
CA ALA A 302 6.66 -10.69 -5.00
C ALA A 302 6.08 -10.72 -6.43
N ARG A 303 6.20 -11.84 -7.17
CA ARG A 303 5.91 -11.91 -8.62
C ARG A 303 5.01 -13.07 -9.04
N ALA A 304 4.76 -14.04 -8.16
CA ALA A 304 3.90 -15.19 -8.43
C ALA A 304 3.16 -15.61 -7.15
N PHE A 305 2.03 -16.30 -7.31
CA PHE A 305 1.30 -16.94 -6.23
C PHE A 305 0.70 -18.26 -6.73
N TYR A 306 0.61 -19.25 -5.84
CA TYR A 306 0.10 -20.58 -6.14
C TYR A 306 -0.78 -21.08 -5.00
N PRO A 307 -1.82 -21.90 -5.28
CA PRO A 307 -2.51 -22.65 -4.25
C PRO A 307 -1.51 -23.45 -3.40
N LEU A 308 -1.66 -23.39 -2.08
CA LEU A 308 -0.74 -24.03 -1.15
C LEU A 308 -0.65 -25.54 -1.40
N SER A 309 -1.77 -26.20 -1.72
CA SER A 309 -1.78 -27.63 -2.01
C SER A 309 -0.94 -28.01 -3.23
N GLU A 310 -0.99 -27.20 -4.29
CA GLU A 310 -0.21 -27.43 -5.52
C GLU A 310 1.28 -27.15 -5.28
N ALA A 311 1.60 -26.09 -4.54
CA ALA A 311 2.96 -25.74 -4.18
C ALA A 311 3.64 -26.82 -3.31
N LEU A 312 2.90 -27.44 -2.39
CA LEU A 312 3.41 -28.52 -1.54
C LEU A 312 3.70 -29.82 -2.31
N GLU A 313 3.10 -30.03 -3.48
CA GLU A 313 3.38 -31.20 -4.32
C GLU A 313 4.63 -31.01 -5.21
N ASN A 314 5.06 -29.76 -5.42
CA ASN A 314 6.11 -29.42 -6.36
C ASN A 314 7.18 -28.53 -5.71
N GLN A 315 8.00 -29.16 -4.88
CA GLN A 315 9.03 -28.51 -4.07
C GLN A 315 10.43 -28.78 -4.61
N ALA A 316 11.32 -27.80 -4.46
CA ALA A 316 12.76 -27.94 -4.70
C ALA A 316 13.55 -27.36 -3.53
N GLU A 317 14.63 -28.01 -3.13
CA GLU A 317 15.53 -27.51 -2.07
C GLU A 317 16.48 -26.45 -2.63
N VAL A 318 16.74 -25.41 -1.84
CA VAL A 318 17.64 -24.29 -2.16
C VAL A 318 18.62 -24.12 -1.02
N SER A 319 19.91 -24.21 -1.34
CA SER A 319 21.01 -24.10 -0.38
C SER A 319 21.90 -22.87 -0.61
N ASP A 320 21.85 -22.31 -1.82
CA ASP A 320 22.51 -21.07 -2.21
C ASP A 320 21.52 -20.19 -2.99
N PRO A 321 21.53 -18.85 -2.85
CA PRO A 321 20.63 -18.00 -3.62
C PRO A 321 20.76 -18.13 -5.15
N GLU A 322 21.90 -18.59 -5.67
CA GLU A 322 22.08 -18.89 -7.10
C GLU A 322 21.26 -20.10 -7.57
N ASP A 323 20.95 -21.06 -6.67
CA ASP A 323 20.12 -22.24 -7.01
C ASP A 323 18.72 -21.81 -7.51
N MET A 324 18.25 -20.63 -7.14
CA MET A 324 16.98 -20.06 -7.62
C MET A 324 16.92 -19.90 -9.15
N PHE A 325 18.06 -19.78 -9.84
CA PHE A 325 18.12 -19.67 -11.29
C PHE A 325 17.94 -21.02 -12.00
N ASP A 326 18.22 -22.12 -11.29
CA ASP A 326 18.20 -23.48 -11.81
C ASP A 326 16.84 -24.18 -11.56
N LEU A 327 15.90 -23.51 -10.90
CA LEU A 327 14.56 -24.04 -10.65
C LEU A 327 13.77 -24.23 -11.96
N GLU A 328 13.16 -25.40 -12.08
CA GLU A 328 12.34 -25.75 -13.24
C GLU A 328 10.96 -25.09 -13.16
N PRO A 329 10.23 -24.93 -14.29
CA PRO A 329 8.91 -24.29 -14.31
C PRO A 329 7.86 -24.96 -13.40
N GLU A 330 8.00 -26.27 -13.17
CA GLU A 330 7.21 -27.06 -12.25
C GLU A 330 7.56 -26.83 -10.77
N ASP A 331 8.72 -26.28 -10.43
CA ASP A 331 9.10 -26.01 -9.05
C ASP A 331 8.34 -24.79 -8.53
N LEU A 332 7.26 -25.04 -7.79
CA LEU A 332 6.34 -24.03 -7.31
C LEU A 332 6.65 -23.55 -5.88
N LEU A 333 7.58 -24.20 -5.19
CA LEU A 333 7.99 -23.86 -3.83
C LEU A 333 9.48 -24.17 -3.62
N ALA A 334 10.27 -23.16 -3.31
CA ALA A 334 11.69 -23.29 -2.98
C ALA A 334 11.86 -23.42 -1.47
N VAL A 335 12.36 -24.56 -1.00
CA VAL A 335 12.53 -24.89 0.42
C VAL A 335 13.93 -24.53 0.87
N ILE A 336 14.02 -23.75 1.95
CA ILE A 336 15.28 -23.30 2.53
C ILE A 336 15.34 -23.81 3.98
N ASP A 337 16.38 -24.58 4.29
CA ASP A 337 16.70 -24.99 5.66
C ASP A 337 17.44 -23.87 6.38
N LEU A 338 16.76 -23.13 7.26
CA LEU A 338 17.36 -21.99 7.96
C LEU A 338 18.37 -22.44 9.02
N ASP A 339 18.35 -23.71 9.43
CA ASP A 339 19.29 -24.21 10.43
C ASP A 339 20.73 -24.26 9.88
N GLU A 340 20.89 -24.38 8.56
CA GLU A 340 22.17 -24.40 7.85
C GLU A 340 22.71 -22.99 7.52
N ILE A 341 21.95 -21.93 7.80
CA ILE A 341 22.33 -20.54 7.51
C ILE A 341 22.68 -19.81 8.80
N ASP A 342 23.78 -19.05 8.80
CA ASP A 342 24.16 -18.21 9.93
C ASP A 342 23.10 -17.13 10.18
N ALA A 343 22.73 -16.94 11.45
CA ALA A 343 21.59 -16.08 11.81
C ALA A 343 21.74 -14.61 11.38
N ASP A 344 22.97 -14.14 11.16
CA ASP A 344 23.26 -12.78 10.71
C ASP A 344 23.20 -12.63 9.17
N GLU A 345 23.18 -13.74 8.44
CA GLU A 345 23.15 -13.77 6.96
C GLU A 345 21.73 -14.04 6.41
N ILE A 346 20.80 -14.52 7.25
CA ILE A 346 19.43 -14.89 6.84
C ILE A 346 18.73 -13.80 6.04
N SER A 347 18.75 -12.54 6.49
CA SER A 347 18.06 -11.46 5.79
C SER A 347 18.61 -11.25 4.37
N ASP A 348 19.92 -11.34 4.19
CA ASP A 348 20.57 -11.13 2.89
C ASP A 348 20.31 -12.35 1.99
N PHE A 349 20.45 -13.56 2.52
CA PHE A 349 20.11 -14.81 1.83
C PHE A 349 18.68 -14.82 1.31
N VAL A 350 17.70 -14.46 2.16
CA VAL A 350 16.27 -14.43 1.79
C VAL A 350 15.99 -13.34 0.75
N SER A 351 16.61 -12.17 0.87
CA SER A 351 16.46 -11.08 -0.08
C SER A 351 16.99 -11.46 -1.47
N GLU A 352 18.15 -12.12 -1.51
CA GLU A 352 18.77 -12.58 -2.74
C GLU A 352 17.96 -13.70 -3.39
N CYS A 353 17.49 -14.69 -2.62
CA CYS A 353 16.61 -15.73 -3.14
C CYS A 353 15.33 -15.12 -3.77
N ALA A 354 14.69 -14.18 -3.07
CA ALA A 354 13.48 -13.52 -3.55
C ALA A 354 13.72 -12.64 -4.80
N ALA A 355 14.93 -12.12 -4.98
CA ALA A 355 15.33 -11.34 -6.14
C ALA A 355 15.68 -12.22 -7.35
N ASN A 356 16.35 -13.34 -7.14
CA ASN A 356 16.85 -14.24 -8.18
C ASN A 356 15.73 -15.03 -8.86
N GLY A 357 14.65 -15.33 -8.14
CA GLY A 357 13.53 -16.12 -8.66
C GLY A 357 12.15 -15.47 -8.52
N LYS A 358 11.16 -16.09 -9.17
CA LYS A 358 9.73 -15.79 -8.94
C LYS A 358 9.05 -16.86 -8.07
N THR A 359 9.73 -17.96 -7.78
CA THR A 359 9.19 -19.08 -7.01
C THR A 359 9.01 -18.65 -5.54
N PRO A 360 7.84 -18.90 -4.93
CA PRO A 360 7.64 -18.69 -3.50
C PRO A 360 8.64 -19.46 -2.63
N LEU A 361 8.95 -18.93 -1.45
CA LEU A 361 9.88 -19.55 -0.52
C LEU A 361 9.14 -20.28 0.60
N ALA A 362 9.71 -21.40 1.03
CA ALA A 362 9.36 -22.09 2.25
C ALA A 362 10.57 -22.13 3.19
N PHE A 363 10.30 -22.00 4.49
CA PHE A 363 11.35 -22.02 5.51
C PHE A 363 11.16 -23.22 6.42
N LYS A 364 12.23 -23.99 6.60
CA LYS A 364 12.28 -25.12 7.53
C LYS A 364 13.22 -24.76 8.68
N THR A 365 12.69 -24.75 9.91
CA THR A 365 13.44 -24.56 11.16
C THR A 365 12.50 -24.65 12.35
N ASP A 366 13.01 -25.07 13.51
CA ASP A 366 12.32 -24.93 14.81
C ASP A 366 12.81 -23.70 15.60
N ASP A 367 13.84 -22.98 15.11
CA ASP A 367 14.37 -21.76 15.69
C ASP A 367 13.49 -20.56 15.30
N THR A 368 12.71 -20.07 16.27
CA THR A 368 11.80 -18.95 16.05
C THR A 368 12.48 -17.62 15.79
N GLU A 369 13.74 -17.44 16.22
CA GLU A 369 14.49 -16.20 15.98
C GLU A 369 14.96 -16.14 14.52
N LYS A 370 15.52 -17.25 14.02
CA LYS A 370 15.86 -17.40 12.60
C LYS A 370 14.64 -17.26 11.70
N LEU A 371 13.54 -17.91 12.08
CA LEU A 371 12.27 -17.82 11.36
C LEU A 371 11.73 -16.38 11.33
N GLU A 372 11.78 -15.66 12.46
CA GLU A 372 11.31 -14.28 12.52
C GLU A 372 12.13 -13.38 11.58
N LYS A 373 13.46 -13.52 11.53
CA LYS A 373 14.30 -12.79 10.58
C LYS A 373 13.90 -13.08 9.13
N ALA A 374 13.78 -14.36 8.76
CA ALA A 374 13.40 -14.75 7.40
C ALA A 374 12.02 -14.23 6.99
N LEU A 375 11.01 -14.39 7.85
CA LEU A 375 9.64 -13.93 7.57
C LEU A 375 9.52 -12.42 7.59
N PHE A 376 10.30 -11.71 8.42
CA PHE A 376 10.34 -10.26 8.40
C PHE A 376 10.84 -9.75 7.04
N THR A 377 11.90 -10.33 6.50
CA THR A 377 12.52 -9.91 5.24
C THR A 377 11.75 -10.35 3.99
N TYR A 378 11.11 -11.51 4.01
CA TYR A 378 10.51 -12.09 2.81
C TYR A 378 9.37 -11.23 2.20
N PRO A 379 9.43 -10.83 0.91
CA PRO A 379 8.44 -9.94 0.29
C PRO A 379 7.20 -10.69 -0.25
N GLY A 380 6.81 -11.79 0.40
CA GLY A 380 5.74 -12.67 -0.04
C GLY A 380 5.01 -13.38 1.11
N ILE A 381 4.22 -14.40 0.76
CA ILE A 381 3.54 -15.28 1.71
C ILE A 381 4.30 -16.61 1.73
N ALA A 382 5.08 -16.83 2.79
CA ALA A 382 5.91 -18.03 2.90
C ALA A 382 5.11 -19.24 3.38
N CYS A 383 5.59 -20.43 3.02
CA CYS A 383 5.29 -21.66 3.74
C CYS A 383 6.32 -21.87 4.85
N VAL A 384 5.93 -22.48 5.97
CA VAL A 384 6.82 -22.75 7.09
C VAL A 384 6.65 -24.19 7.54
N PHE A 385 7.73 -24.97 7.49
CA PHE A 385 7.79 -26.33 8.00
C PHE A 385 8.42 -26.29 9.41
N SER A 386 7.59 -26.35 10.44
CA SER A 386 8.01 -26.17 11.83
C SER A 386 6.97 -26.73 12.80
N GLY A 387 7.36 -26.92 14.06
CA GLY A 387 6.43 -27.24 15.13
C GLY A 387 5.47 -26.10 15.51
N ALA A 388 4.53 -26.39 16.40
CA ALA A 388 3.48 -25.46 16.84
C ALA A 388 4.02 -24.14 17.46
N GLN A 389 5.28 -24.11 17.90
CA GLN A 389 5.94 -22.91 18.43
C GLN A 389 6.08 -21.79 17.39
N ALA A 390 6.14 -22.12 16.09
CA ALA A 390 6.24 -21.15 15.01
C ALA A 390 4.93 -20.40 14.70
N LYS A 391 3.79 -20.85 15.25
CA LYS A 391 2.46 -20.33 14.93
C LYS A 391 2.33 -18.82 15.12
N ALA A 392 2.81 -18.30 16.26
CA ALA A 392 2.71 -16.87 16.55
C ALA A 392 3.54 -16.03 15.57
N VAL A 393 4.72 -16.51 15.18
CA VAL A 393 5.60 -15.84 14.20
C VAL A 393 4.94 -15.86 12.81
N CYS A 394 4.36 -17.00 12.40
CA CYS A 394 3.64 -17.11 11.14
C CYS A 394 2.43 -16.16 11.08
N GLU A 395 1.61 -16.09 12.14
CA GLU A 395 0.46 -15.18 12.24
C GLU A 395 0.87 -13.70 12.22
N LYS A 396 2.03 -13.37 12.81
CA LYS A 396 2.59 -12.01 12.78
C LYS A 396 2.89 -11.55 11.35
N TYR A 397 3.45 -12.42 10.52
CA TYR A 397 3.90 -12.07 9.15
C TYR A 397 2.98 -12.55 8.02
N GLY A 398 1.88 -13.23 8.36
CA GLY A 398 0.88 -13.71 7.40
C GLY A 398 1.30 -14.95 6.61
N SER A 399 2.15 -15.80 7.19
CA SER A 399 2.69 -17.01 6.56
C SER A 399 1.88 -18.27 6.88
N MET A 400 2.07 -19.32 6.07
CA MET A 400 1.37 -20.61 6.20
C MET A 400 2.22 -21.62 6.99
N LEU A 401 1.78 -21.98 8.19
CA LEU A 401 2.41 -23.06 8.97
C LEU A 401 1.93 -24.43 8.51
N ILE A 402 2.87 -25.33 8.25
CA ILE A 402 2.70 -26.77 8.06
C ILE A 402 3.33 -27.45 9.26
N GLU A 403 2.48 -27.96 10.16
CA GLU A 403 2.94 -28.72 11.33
C GLU A 403 3.50 -30.06 10.85
N ALA A 404 4.80 -30.27 11.08
CA ALA A 404 5.54 -31.48 10.73
C ALA A 404 5.38 -32.59 11.78
#